data_AF-A0A399SGZ9-F1
#
_entry.id   AF-A0A399SGZ9-F1
#
_cell.length_a   1.000
_cell.length_b   1.000
_cell.length_c   1.000
_cell.angle_alpha   90.00
_cell.angle_beta   90.00
_cell.angle_gamma   90.00
#
_symmetry.space_group_name_H-M   'P 1'
#
loop_
_entity.id
_entity.type
_entity.pdbx_description
1 polymer ?
#
loop_
_entity_poly.entity_id
_entity_poly.type
_entity_poly.pdbx_seq_one_letter_code
_entity_poly.pdbx_strand_id
1 'polypeptide(L)'
;MQLLYSLQQTISEPVNEVPAEGIEGAVINAVQWLKLGVETIGALIIGLGVVIAVYYFIRALIPPQMHSYNKVRLILARYLALALEFQLGADILSTAIAPSWDQIGKLGAIAVIRTMLNYFLTREMAEEREATGEADDRSLTPEPAKAK
;
A
#
# COMPACT_ATOMS: atom_id res chain seq x y z
N MET A 1 55.68 0.95 -44.34
CA MET A 1 55.07 -0.21 -43.66
C MET A 1 55.04 -0.02 -42.13
N GLN A 2 56.13 0.36 -41.47
CA GLN A 2 56.13 0.70 -40.03
C GLN A 2 55.26 1.90 -39.64
N LEU A 3 55.18 2.94 -40.48
CA LEU A 3 54.33 4.13 -40.21
C LEU A 3 52.82 3.84 -40.27
N LEU A 4 52.40 2.83 -41.05
CA LEU A 4 51.02 2.36 -41.07
C LEU A 4 50.69 1.57 -39.79
N TYR A 5 51.68 0.83 -39.28
CA TYR A 5 51.57 0.10 -38.02
C TYR A 5 51.45 1.05 -36.81
N SER A 6 52.22 2.15 -36.78
CA SER A 6 52.12 3.16 -35.72
C SER A 6 50.81 3.94 -35.76
N LEU A 7 50.26 4.24 -36.95
CA LEU A 7 48.96 4.92 -37.07
C LEU A 7 47.79 4.01 -36.68
N GLN A 8 47.90 2.69 -36.90
CA GLN A 8 46.88 1.74 -36.46
C GLN A 8 46.88 1.53 -34.93
N GLN A 9 48.04 1.72 -34.29
CA GLN A 9 48.19 1.65 -32.84
C GLN A 9 47.65 2.88 -32.11
N THR A 10 47.74 4.09 -32.72
CA THR A 10 47.12 5.32 -32.19
C THR A 10 45.59 5.31 -32.29
N ILE A 11 45.00 4.57 -33.24
CA ILE A 11 43.54 4.45 -33.39
C ILE A 11 42.96 3.33 -32.49
N SER A 12 43.82 2.49 -31.90
CA SER A 12 43.42 1.36 -31.05
C SER A 12 43.65 1.61 -29.55
N GLU A 13 43.72 2.86 -29.09
CA GLU A 13 43.56 3.09 -27.65
C GLU A 13 42.16 2.62 -27.25
N PRO A 14 42.03 1.75 -26.23
CA PRO A 14 40.73 1.53 -25.63
C PRO A 14 40.33 2.88 -25.04
N VAL A 15 39.35 3.54 -25.67
CA VAL A 15 38.56 4.57 -25.01
C VAL A 15 38.19 3.95 -23.67
N ASN A 16 38.56 4.59 -22.56
CA ASN A 16 38.17 4.15 -21.22
C ASN A 16 36.65 4.03 -21.20
N GLU A 17 36.14 2.85 -21.54
CA GLU A 17 34.77 2.45 -21.32
C GLU A 17 34.67 2.43 -19.81
N VAL A 18 34.07 3.48 -19.24
CA VAL A 18 33.61 3.41 -17.85
C VAL A 18 32.80 2.11 -17.78
N PRO A 19 33.19 1.11 -16.97
CA PRO A 19 32.57 -0.20 -17.04
C PRO A 19 31.10 0.00 -16.72
N ALA A 20 30.24 -0.11 -17.74
CA ALA A 20 28.80 0.11 -17.61
C ALA A 20 28.22 -0.80 -16.51
N GLU A 21 28.83 -1.97 -16.32
CA GLU A 21 28.56 -2.93 -15.23
C GLU A 21 28.68 -2.31 -13.83
N GLY A 22 29.66 -1.42 -13.60
CA GLY A 22 29.89 -0.78 -12.31
C GLY A 22 28.87 0.31 -11.97
N ILE A 23 28.50 1.12 -12.99
CA ILE A 23 27.50 2.19 -12.82
C ILE A 23 26.10 1.59 -12.63
N GLU A 24 25.75 0.58 -13.42
CA GLU A 24 24.47 -0.12 -13.31
C GLU A 24 24.30 -0.75 -11.91
N GLY A 25 25.32 -1.48 -11.43
CA GLY A 25 25.31 -2.06 -10.09
C GLY A 25 25.20 -1.01 -8.98
N ALA A 26 25.87 0.14 -9.11
CA ALA A 26 25.78 1.24 -8.14
C ALA A 26 24.36 1.86 -8.09
N VAL A 27 23.73 2.07 -9.25
CA VAL A 27 22.36 2.58 -9.34
C VAL A 27 21.37 1.59 -8.75
N ILE A 28 21.46 0.30 -9.09
CA ILE A 28 20.58 -0.75 -8.55
C ILE A 28 20.68 -0.80 -7.02
N ASN A 29 21.89 -0.80 -6.46
CA ASN A 29 22.09 -0.83 -5.02
C ASN A 29 21.52 0.43 -4.33
N ALA A 30 21.78 1.61 -4.88
CA ALA A 30 21.25 2.87 -4.34
C ALA A 30 19.70 2.86 -4.33
N VAL A 31 19.11 2.38 -5.42
CA VAL A 31 17.66 2.26 -5.55
C VAL A 31 17.08 1.24 -4.55
N GLN A 32 17.75 0.10 -4.32
CA GLN A 32 17.30 -0.88 -3.33
C GLN A 32 17.32 -0.32 -1.90
N TRP A 33 18.36 0.43 -1.53
CA TRP A 33 18.42 1.09 -0.22
C TRP A 33 17.32 2.14 -0.07
N LEU A 34 17.05 2.91 -1.13
CA LEU A 34 15.97 3.88 -1.13
C LEU A 34 14.60 3.20 -1.00
N LYS A 35 14.35 2.12 -1.74
CA LYS A 35 13.14 1.30 -1.63
C LYS A 35 12.92 0.84 -0.19
N LEU A 36 13.94 0.22 0.41
CA LEU A 36 13.88 -0.27 1.79
C LEU A 36 13.57 0.87 2.78
N GLY A 37 14.17 2.04 2.59
CA GLY A 37 13.90 3.22 3.42
C GLY A 37 12.44 3.67 3.32
N VAL A 38 11.90 3.75 2.10
CA VAL A 38 10.52 4.15 1.83
C VAL A 38 9.53 3.12 2.39
N GLU A 39 9.77 1.82 2.21
CA GLU A 39 8.96 0.75 2.81
C GLU A 39 8.94 0.84 4.34
N THR A 40 10.10 1.11 4.94
CA THR A 40 10.23 1.25 6.39
C THR A 40 9.42 2.43 6.91
N ILE A 41 9.46 3.58 6.22
CA ILE A 41 8.64 4.76 6.57
C ILE A 41 7.16 4.41 6.48
N GLY A 42 6.73 3.76 5.39
CA GLY A 42 5.34 3.29 5.23
C GLY A 42 4.91 2.39 6.38
N ALA A 43 5.73 1.40 6.74
CA ALA A 43 5.46 0.50 7.86
C ALA A 43 5.33 1.23 9.21
N LEU A 44 6.20 2.22 9.47
CA LEU A 44 6.13 3.04 10.69
C LEU A 44 4.84 3.89 10.74
N ILE A 45 4.42 4.45 9.60
CA ILE A 45 3.16 5.20 9.50
C ILE A 45 1.96 4.30 9.82
N ILE A 46 1.92 3.08 9.27
CA ILE A 46 0.88 2.09 9.59
C ILE A 46 0.90 1.78 11.08
N GLY A 47 2.07 1.47 11.64
CA GLY A 47 2.23 1.15 13.05
C GLY A 47 1.73 2.26 13.96
N LEU A 48 2.07 3.51 13.66
CA LEU A 48 1.60 4.68 14.39
C LEU A 48 0.07 4.82 14.32
N GLY A 49 -0.51 4.65 13.12
CA GLY A 49 -1.95 4.68 12.92
C GLY A 49 -2.69 3.63 13.74
N VAL A 50 -2.15 2.40 13.79
CA VAL A 50 -2.68 1.30 14.59
C VAL A 50 -2.62 1.64 16.08
N VAL A 51 -1.47 2.10 16.60
CA VAL A 51 -1.33 2.46 18.02
C VAL A 51 -2.34 3.53 18.42
N ILE A 52 -2.48 4.58 17.60
CA ILE A 52 -3.43 5.66 17.86
C ILE A 52 -4.88 5.15 17.80
N ALA A 53 -5.22 4.36 16.77
CA ALA A 53 -6.55 3.79 16.62
C ALA A 53 -6.93 2.90 17.82
N VAL A 54 -6.02 2.04 18.29
CA VAL A 54 -6.21 1.19 19.48
C VAL A 54 -6.41 2.04 20.73
N TYR A 55 -5.61 3.08 20.94
CA TYR A 55 -5.77 3.98 22.07
C TYR A 55 -7.17 4.62 22.11
N TYR A 56 -7.65 5.15 20.98
CA TYR A 56 -8.99 5.72 20.90
C TYR A 56 -10.09 4.67 21.00
N PHE A 57 -9.87 3.47 20.46
CA PHE A 57 -10.80 2.36 20.58
C PHE A 57 -11.01 1.97 22.04
N ILE A 58 -9.92 1.80 22.81
CA ILE A 58 -10.00 1.47 24.25
C ILE A 58 -10.75 2.57 25.01
N ARG A 59 -10.47 3.84 24.73
CA ARG A 59 -11.20 4.96 25.36
C ARG A 59 -12.67 5.02 24.95
N ALA A 60 -13.00 4.59 23.74
CA ALA A 60 -14.38 4.58 23.24
C ALA A 60 -15.24 3.49 23.87
N LEU A 61 -14.65 2.51 24.56
CA LEU A 61 -15.40 1.46 25.26
C LEU A 61 -16.11 1.99 26.53
N ILE A 62 -15.72 3.15 27.06
CA ILE A 62 -16.23 3.65 28.35
C ILE A 62 -16.42 5.18 28.32
N PRO A 63 -17.66 5.71 28.25
CA PRO A 63 -18.91 5.06 27.85
C PRO A 63 -18.99 4.84 26.32
N PRO A 64 -19.64 3.77 25.86
CA PRO A 64 -19.73 3.44 24.44
C PRO A 64 -20.62 4.46 23.69
N GLN A 65 -20.00 5.23 22.80
CA GLN A 65 -20.69 6.15 21.90
C GLN A 65 -20.45 5.73 20.45
N MET A 66 -21.52 5.53 19.67
CA MET A 66 -21.41 5.10 18.26
C MET A 66 -20.54 6.03 17.40
N HIS A 67 -20.54 7.34 17.67
CA HIS A 67 -19.69 8.31 16.97
C HIS A 67 -18.18 8.05 17.13
N SER A 68 -17.77 7.38 18.22
CA SER A 68 -16.36 7.09 18.49
C SER A 68 -15.78 6.02 17.58
N TYR A 69 -16.59 5.05 17.12
CA TYR A 69 -16.14 4.01 16.19
C TYR A 69 -15.81 4.56 14.80
N ASN A 70 -16.65 5.46 14.28
CA ASN A 70 -16.37 6.14 13.01
C ASN A 70 -15.08 6.96 13.06
N LYS A 71 -14.79 7.58 14.21
CA LYS A 71 -13.56 8.34 14.42
C LYS A 71 -12.32 7.43 14.43
N VAL A 72 -12.37 6.29 15.11
CA VAL A 72 -11.28 5.29 15.10
C VAL A 72 -11.03 4.77 13.69
N ARG A 73 -12.09 4.41 12.97
CA ARG A 73 -12.00 3.95 11.57
C ARG A 73 -11.38 5.01 10.67
N LEU A 74 -11.79 6.27 10.81
CA LEU A 74 -11.27 7.37 9.98
C LEU A 74 -9.80 7.67 10.27
N ILE A 75 -9.38 7.60 11.53
CA ILE A 75 -7.96 7.71 11.90
C ILE A 75 -7.16 6.61 11.21
N LEU A 76 -7.56 5.35 11.38
CA LEU A 76 -6.86 4.22 10.78
C LEU A 76 -6.79 4.35 9.25
N ALA A 77 -7.90 4.71 8.60
CA ALA A 77 -7.97 4.91 7.16
C ALA A 77 -6.97 5.98 6.65
N ARG A 78 -6.79 7.08 7.39
CA ARG A 78 -5.84 8.15 7.01
C ARG A 78 -4.39 7.70 7.06
N TYR A 79 -4.00 6.98 8.12
CA TYR A 79 -2.63 6.46 8.24
C TYR A 79 -2.36 5.37 7.21
N LEU A 80 -3.33 4.49 6.95
CA LEU A 80 -3.22 3.50 5.88
C LEU A 80 -3.09 4.15 4.50
N ALA A 81 -3.92 5.15 4.19
CA ALA A 81 -3.84 5.87 2.92
C ALA A 81 -2.46 6.52 2.72
N LEU A 82 -1.95 7.22 3.73
CA LEU A 82 -0.63 7.84 3.68
C LEU A 82 0.48 6.79 3.46
N ALA A 83 0.45 5.69 4.21
CA ALA A 83 1.43 4.63 4.06
C ALA A 83 1.40 3.98 2.66
N LEU A 84 0.21 3.85 2.07
CA LEU A 84 0.04 3.33 0.72
C LEU A 84 0.67 4.24 -0.35
N GLU A 85 0.65 5.57 -0.15
CA GLU A 85 1.34 6.49 -1.06
C GLU A 85 2.87 6.25 -1.06
N PHE A 86 3.46 6.02 0.12
CA PHE A 86 4.88 5.67 0.23
C PHE A 86 5.16 4.28 -0.36
N GLN A 87 4.35 3.28 -0.05
CA GLN A 87 4.51 1.92 -0.58
C GLN A 87 4.40 1.89 -2.11
N LEU A 88 3.45 2.63 -2.68
CA LEU A 88 3.34 2.79 -4.13
C LEU A 88 4.61 3.40 -4.74
N GLY A 89 5.21 4.40 -4.08
CA GLY A 89 6.50 4.96 -4.49
C GLY A 89 7.64 3.92 -4.47
N ALA A 90 7.71 3.09 -3.44
CA ALA A 90 8.67 1.99 -3.34
C ALA A 90 8.46 0.93 -4.44
N ASP A 91 7.21 0.64 -4.79
CA ASP A 91 6.86 -0.30 -5.86
C ASP A 91 7.22 0.25 -7.25
N ILE A 92 6.95 1.54 -7.52
CA ILE A 92 7.40 2.21 -8.74
C ILE A 92 8.92 2.16 -8.85
N LEU A 93 9.62 2.42 -7.75
CA LEU A 93 11.07 2.36 -7.71
C LEU A 93 11.62 0.95 -7.99
N SER A 94 10.95 -0.09 -7.47
CA SER A 94 11.29 -1.49 -7.74
C SER A 94 11.10 -1.86 -9.21
N THR A 95 10.02 -1.40 -9.84
CA THR A 95 9.73 -1.71 -11.25
C THR A 95 10.66 -0.95 -12.22
N ALA A 96 11.23 0.18 -11.80
CA ALA A 96 12.19 0.95 -12.60
C ALA A 96 13.56 0.28 -12.77
N ILE A 97 14.02 -0.53 -11.80
CA ILE A 97 15.35 -1.17 -11.84
C ILE A 97 15.34 -2.67 -12.09
N ALA A 98 14.21 -3.35 -11.86
CA ALA A 98 14.13 -4.80 -12.02
C ALA A 98 12.70 -5.23 -12.39
N PRO A 99 12.41 -5.54 -13.66
CA PRO A 99 11.22 -6.32 -13.99
C PRO A 99 11.48 -7.79 -13.63
N SER A 100 11.69 -8.09 -12.33
CA SER A 100 11.81 -9.47 -11.87
C SER A 100 10.41 -10.04 -11.59
N TRP A 101 10.03 -11.06 -12.36
CA TRP A 101 8.71 -11.68 -12.28
C TRP A 101 8.39 -12.26 -10.88
N ASP A 102 9.40 -12.60 -10.08
CA ASP A 102 9.24 -13.10 -8.71
C ASP A 102 8.71 -12.03 -7.74
N GLN A 103 9.21 -10.79 -7.84
CA GLN A 103 8.75 -9.69 -6.99
C GLN A 103 7.32 -9.26 -7.34
N ILE A 104 7.02 -9.18 -8.64
CA ILE A 104 5.67 -8.88 -9.15
C ILE A 104 4.69 -9.96 -8.71
N GLY A 105 5.08 -11.24 -8.79
CA GLY A 105 4.26 -12.37 -8.37
C GLY A 105 3.92 -12.35 -6.87
N LYS A 106 4.90 -12.04 -6.00
CA LYS A 106 4.69 -11.93 -4.55
C LYS A 106 3.72 -10.80 -4.19
N LEU A 107 3.89 -9.63 -4.81
CA LEU A 107 3.01 -8.48 -4.59
C LEU A 107 1.58 -8.78 -5.06
N GLY A 108 1.45 -9.38 -6.25
CA GLY A 108 0.16 -9.82 -6.80
C GLY A 108 -0.56 -10.81 -5.89
N ALA A 109 0.16 -11.79 -5.33
CA ALA A 109 -0.41 -12.76 -4.39
C ALA A 109 -0.97 -12.09 -3.12
N ILE A 110 -0.24 -11.14 -2.53
CA ILE A 110 -0.70 -10.39 -1.34
C ILE A 110 -1.97 -9.59 -1.67
N ALA A 111 -2.01 -8.93 -2.83
CA ALA A 111 -3.16 -8.14 -3.26
C ALA A 111 -4.41 -9.01 -3.47
N VAL A 112 -4.27 -10.19 -4.07
CA VAL A 112 -5.36 -11.16 -4.26
C VAL A 112 -5.88 -11.64 -2.91
N ILE A 113 -5.00 -12.10 -2.01
CA ILE A 113 -5.40 -12.57 -0.67
C ILE A 113 -6.17 -11.48 0.08
N ARG A 114 -5.67 -10.24 0.05
CA ARG A 114 -6.34 -9.09 0.69
C ARG A 114 -7.74 -8.87 0.14
N THR A 115 -7.88 -8.93 -1.19
CA THR A 115 -9.16 -8.71 -1.85
C THR A 115 -10.16 -9.82 -1.51
N MET A 116 -9.73 -11.08 -1.57
CA MET A 116 -10.59 -12.22 -1.26
C MET A 116 -11.05 -12.21 0.20
N LEU A 117 -10.14 -11.97 1.15
CA LEU A 117 -10.48 -11.94 2.57
C LEU A 117 -11.45 -10.78 2.88
N ASN A 118 -11.17 -9.58 2.36
CA ASN A 118 -12.06 -8.43 2.58
C ASN A 118 -13.43 -8.63 1.94
N TYR A 119 -13.49 -9.30 0.78
CA TYR A 119 -14.74 -9.67 0.13
C TYR A 119 -15.56 -10.65 0.98
N PHE A 120 -14.96 -11.75 1.45
CA PHE A 120 -15.66 -12.73 2.29
C PHE A 120 -16.20 -12.12 3.57
N LEU A 121 -15.38 -11.36 4.29
CA LEU A 121 -15.81 -10.67 5.51
C LEU A 121 -16.99 -9.72 5.26
N THR A 122 -16.94 -8.94 4.17
CA THR A 122 -18.03 -8.03 3.82
C THR A 122 -19.31 -8.80 3.48
N ARG A 123 -19.18 -9.95 2.81
CA ARG A 123 -20.30 -10.81 2.43
C ARG A 123 -20.95 -11.47 3.65
N GLU A 124 -20.15 -12.04 4.54
CA GLU A 124 -20.64 -12.68 5.77
C GLU A 124 -21.36 -11.67 6.67
N MET A 125 -20.83 -10.45 6.80
CA MET A 125 -21.50 -9.36 7.55
C MET A 125 -22.82 -8.93 6.91
N ALA A 126 -22.96 -9.01 5.59
CA ALA A 126 -24.22 -8.71 4.90
C ALA A 126 -25.26 -9.82 5.13
N GLU A 127 -24.83 -11.08 5.03
CA GLU A 127 -25.67 -12.25 5.31
C GLU A 127 -26.18 -12.26 6.76
N GLU A 128 -25.32 -11.92 7.74
CA GLU A 128 -25.74 -11.80 9.14
C GLU A 128 -26.81 -10.72 9.32
N ARG A 129 -26.67 -9.54 8.70
CA ARG A 129 -27.65 -8.44 8.80
C ARG A 129 -29.01 -8.77 8.17
N GLU A 130 -29.00 -9.51 7.07
CA GLU A 130 -30.22 -10.00 6.44
C GLU A 130 -30.90 -11.07 7.30
N ALA A 131 -30.11 -11.92 7.96
CA ALA A 131 -30.62 -12.95 8.88
C ALA A 131 -31.19 -12.39 10.19
N THR A 132 -30.69 -11.24 10.69
CA THR A 132 -31.24 -10.56 11.88
C THR A 132 -32.42 -9.62 11.60
N GLY A 133 -32.84 -9.46 10.34
CA GLY A 133 -34.15 -8.86 10.03
C GLY A 133 -34.33 -7.41 10.49
N GLU A 134 -33.37 -6.53 10.25
CA GLU A 134 -33.63 -5.09 10.27
C GLU A 134 -34.33 -4.68 8.97
N ALA A 135 -35.60 -5.07 8.88
CA ALA A 135 -36.57 -4.37 8.05
C ALA A 135 -36.63 -2.92 8.55
N ASP A 136 -36.35 -2.00 7.62
CA ASP A 136 -36.63 -0.58 7.71
C ASP A 136 -38.07 -0.35 8.20
N ASP A 137 -38.29 -0.27 9.52
CA ASP A 137 -39.53 0.22 10.12
C ASP A 137 -39.58 1.75 10.00
N ARG A 138 -39.73 2.22 8.76
CA ARG A 138 -40.08 3.60 8.42
C ARG A 138 -41.46 3.70 7.78
N SER A 139 -42.40 2.83 8.17
CA SER A 139 -43.81 2.92 7.73
C SER A 139 -44.85 2.90 8.86
N LEU A 140 -44.46 3.04 10.13
CA LEU A 140 -45.41 3.35 11.21
C LEU A 140 -45.41 4.85 11.53
N THR A 141 -45.95 5.65 10.60
CA THR A 141 -46.63 6.88 11.00
C THR A 141 -48.11 6.53 11.16
N PRO A 142 -48.64 6.43 12.39
CA PRO A 142 -50.08 6.29 12.59
C PRO A 142 -50.76 7.53 12.02
N GLU A 143 -51.66 7.31 11.08
CA GLU A 143 -52.64 8.30 10.63
C GLU A 143 -53.39 8.83 11.86
N PRO A 144 -53.36 10.15 12.15
CA PRO A 144 -54.14 10.68 13.25
C PRO A 144 -55.61 10.65 12.86
N ALA A 145 -56.31 9.61 13.32
CA ALA A 145 -57.75 9.53 13.36
C ALA A 145 -58.32 10.75 14.09
N LYS A 146 -58.88 11.70 13.33
CA LYS A 146 -59.72 12.75 13.91
C LYS A 146 -61.12 12.19 14.09
N ALA A 147 -61.38 11.78 15.32
CA ALA A 147 -62.70 11.43 15.81
C ALA A 147 -63.62 12.66 15.87
N LYS A 148 -64.85 12.44 15.40
CA LYS A 148 -66.15 13.11 15.60
C LYS A 148 -66.21 14.44 16.36
#